data_AF-A0A918UCE3-F1
#
_entry.id   AF-A0A918UCE3-F1
#
_cell.length_a   1.000
_cell.length_b   1.000
_cell.length_c   1.000
_cell.angle_alpha   90.00
_cell.angle_beta   90.00
_cell.angle_gamma   90.00
#
_symmetry.space_group_name_H-M   'P 1'
#
loop_
_entity.id
_entity.type
_entity.pdbx_description
1 polymer ?
#
loop_
_entity_poly.entity_id
_entity_poly.type
_entity_poly.pdbx_seq_one_letter_code
_entity_poly.pdbx_strand_id
1 'polypeptide(L)'
;MLQLVRFGLVGLANTATSACVIFAAIRLGSGDYAANALGYAVGLCLSFALNRGWTFGVRGAVRLSEIVRFGAVVGLSYLVNLTVLSIMRDHGFRESVIGQGAAMVAYSVCFYILSRRFVFRTPTSEARQ
;
A
#
# COMPACT_ATOMS: atom_id res chain seq x y z
N MET A 1 -13.46 9.09 9.63
CA MET A 1 -12.13 9.65 9.96
C MET A 1 -11.15 8.63 10.55
N LEU A 2 -11.57 7.72 11.45
CA LEU A 2 -10.69 6.67 12.00
C LEU A 2 -9.99 5.77 10.95
N GLN A 3 -10.62 5.50 9.80
CA GLN A 3 -10.03 4.65 8.75
C GLN A 3 -8.78 5.27 8.11
N LEU A 4 -8.72 6.60 7.98
CA LEU A 4 -7.56 7.28 7.41
C LEU A 4 -6.35 7.21 8.36
N VAL A 5 -6.61 7.36 9.66
CA VAL A 5 -5.60 7.23 10.72
C VAL A 5 -5.10 5.79 10.81
N ARG A 6 -6.00 4.81 10.79
CA ARG A 6 -5.62 3.39 10.72
C ARG A 6 -4.80 3.09 9.48
N PHE A 7 -5.22 3.58 8.32
CA PHE A 7 -4.48 3.41 7.08
C PHE A 7 -3.06 3.99 7.17
N GLY A 8 -2.92 5.21 7.70
CA GLY A 8 -1.62 5.83 7.96
C GLY A 8 -0.75 5.01 8.92
N LEU A 9 -1.34 4.50 10.01
CA LEU A 9 -0.65 3.64 10.98
C LEU A 9 -0.25 2.30 10.37
N VAL A 10 -1.06 1.70 9.51
CA VAL A 10 -0.70 0.48 8.77
C VAL A 10 0.46 0.76 7.82
N GLY A 11 0.44 1.89 7.09
CA GLY A 11 1.56 2.30 6.24
C GLY A 11 2.85 2.48 7.03
N LEU A 12 2.77 3.09 8.21
CA LEU A 12 3.92 3.29 9.10
C LEU A 12 4.45 1.95 9.62
N ALA A 13 3.57 1.08 10.13
CA ALA A 13 3.92 -0.25 10.62
C ALA A 13 4.53 -1.12 9.50
N ASN A 14 3.92 -1.09 8.31
CA ASN A 14 4.42 -1.78 7.13
C ASN A 14 5.84 -1.35 6.76
N THR A 15 6.08 -0.04 6.74
CA THR A 15 7.38 0.53 6.40
C THR A 15 8.42 0.16 7.45
N ALA A 16 8.08 0.29 8.74
CA ALA A 16 8.95 -0.08 9.84
C ALA A 16 9.31 -1.57 9.79
N THR A 17 8.33 -2.46 9.59
CA THR A 17 8.60 -3.91 9.50
C THR A 17 9.42 -4.26 8.26
N SER A 18 9.11 -3.67 7.10
CA SER A 18 9.88 -3.92 5.87
C SER A 18 11.33 -3.49 6.06
N ALA A 19 11.58 -2.31 6.66
CA ALA A 19 12.91 -1.84 6.98
C ALA A 19 13.64 -2.77 7.96
N CYS A 20 12.98 -3.20 9.05
CA CYS A 20 13.58 -4.15 10.01
C CYS A 20 13.98 -5.47 9.35
N VAL A 21 13.14 -6.01 8.45
CA VAL A 21 13.44 -7.26 7.73
C VAL A 21 14.61 -7.07 6.77
N ILE A 22 14.67 -5.95 6.04
CA ILE A 22 15.80 -5.63 5.16
C ILE A 22 17.09 -5.53 5.98
N PHE A 23 17.09 -4.76 7.07
CA PHE A 23 18.27 -4.61 7.92
C PHE A 23 18.72 -5.93 8.54
N ALA A 24 17.78 -6.74 9.05
CA ALA A 24 18.09 -8.06 9.58
C ALA A 24 18.71 -8.98 8.52
N ALA A 25 18.13 -9.02 7.32
CA ALA A 25 18.62 -9.84 6.22
C ALA A 25 20.00 -9.39 5.70
N ILE A 26 20.25 -8.08 5.62
CA ILE A 26 21.58 -7.54 5.33
C ILE A 26 22.58 -7.99 6.40
N ARG A 27 22.20 -7.92 7.68
CA ARG A 27 23.08 -8.31 8.79
C ARG A 27 23.41 -9.80 8.83
N LEU A 28 22.52 -10.63 8.28
CA LEU A 28 22.72 -12.07 8.08
C LEU A 28 23.56 -12.41 6.84
N GLY A 29 23.98 -11.42 6.05
CA GLY A 29 24.86 -11.61 4.90
C GLY A 29 24.14 -12.03 3.61
N SER A 30 22.81 -11.91 3.55
CA SER A 30 22.01 -12.31 2.38
C SER A 30 22.27 -11.45 1.11
N GLY A 31 23.00 -10.35 1.24
CA GLY A 31 23.24 -9.39 0.17
C GLY A 31 22.05 -8.45 -0.06
N ASP A 32 22.31 -7.28 -0.65
CA ASP A 32 21.35 -6.18 -0.73
C ASP A 32 20.09 -6.52 -1.53
N TYR A 33 20.23 -7.34 -2.58
CA TYR A 33 19.13 -7.76 -3.45
C TYR A 33 18.17 -8.74 -2.75
N ALA A 34 18.70 -9.78 -2.11
CA ALA A 34 17.87 -10.78 -1.43
C ALA A 34 17.19 -10.17 -0.19
N ALA A 35 17.91 -9.31 0.53
CA ALA A 35 17.35 -8.56 1.66
C ALA A 35 16.20 -7.64 1.23
N ASN A 36 16.35 -6.91 0.12
CA ASN A 36 15.27 -6.10 -0.46
C ASN A 36 14.06 -6.96 -0.84
N ALA A 37 14.27 -8.06 -1.56
CA ALA A 37 13.19 -8.94 -2.00
C ALA A 37 12.39 -9.49 -0.81
N LEU A 38 13.08 -9.96 0.23
CA LEU A 38 12.45 -10.43 1.47
C LEU A 38 11.70 -9.32 2.20
N GLY A 39 12.30 -8.13 2.30
CA GLY A 39 11.66 -6.96 2.90
C GLY A 39 10.34 -6.59 2.22
N TYR A 40 10.35 -6.51 0.89
CA TYR A 40 9.15 -6.21 0.11
C TYR A 40 8.10 -7.32 0.22
N ALA A 41 8.50 -8.59 0.19
CA ALA A 41 7.57 -9.71 0.32
C ALA A 41 6.87 -9.72 1.69
N VAL A 42 7.63 -9.57 2.77
CA VAL A 42 7.08 -9.52 4.13
C VAL A 42 6.24 -8.26 4.32
N GLY A 43 6.72 -7.11 3.82
CA GLY A 43 5.98 -5.86 3.80
C GLY A 43 4.62 -6.02 3.14
N LEU A 44 4.59 -6.47 1.88
CA LEU A 44 3.34 -6.71 1.14
C LEU A 44 2.36 -7.62 1.90
N CYS A 45 2.85 -8.73 2.46
CA CYS A 45 2.04 -9.65 3.26
C CYS A 45 1.45 -8.96 4.50
N LEU A 46 2.27 -8.20 5.23
CA LEU A 46 1.83 -7.48 6.42
C LEU A 46 0.84 -6.37 6.08
N SER A 47 1.10 -5.60 5.02
CA SER A 47 0.18 -4.60 4.48
C SER A 47 -1.18 -5.21 4.17
N PHE A 48 -1.21 -6.36 3.51
CA PHE A 48 -2.45 -7.05 3.18
C PHE A 48 -3.16 -7.52 4.45
N ALA A 49 -2.46 -8.16 5.38
CA ALA A 49 -3.04 -8.68 6.63
C ALA A 49 -3.61 -7.55 7.51
N LEU A 50 -2.84 -6.48 7.72
CA LEU A 50 -3.25 -5.32 8.51
C LEU A 50 -4.39 -4.56 7.86
N ASN A 51 -4.32 -4.30 6.55
CA ASN A 51 -5.43 -3.64 5.86
C ASN A 51 -6.69 -4.49 5.95
N ARG A 52 -6.60 -5.79 5.67
CA ARG A 52 -7.74 -6.70 5.71
C ARG A 52 -8.38 -6.78 7.09
N GLY A 53 -7.60 -7.07 8.13
CA GLY A 53 -8.11 -7.33 9.47
C GLY A 53 -8.39 -6.07 10.30
N TRP A 54 -7.52 -5.06 10.23
CA TRP A 54 -7.57 -3.90 11.12
C TRP A 54 -8.15 -2.64 10.45
N THR A 55 -7.79 -2.36 9.19
CA THR A 55 -8.34 -1.20 8.46
C THR A 55 -9.79 -1.47 8.03
N PHE A 56 -10.05 -2.64 7.45
CA PHE A 56 -11.33 -2.97 6.81
C PHE A 56 -12.17 -4.01 7.55
N GLY A 57 -11.62 -4.71 8.56
CA GLY A 57 -12.39 -5.56 9.47
C GLY A 57 -12.93 -6.85 8.85
N VAL A 58 -12.35 -7.33 7.75
CA VAL A 58 -12.78 -8.57 7.08
C VAL A 58 -12.35 -9.79 7.89
N ARG A 59 -13.31 -10.63 8.27
CA ARG A 59 -13.10 -11.90 8.99
C ARG A 59 -13.44 -13.10 8.09
N GLY A 60 -12.64 -14.17 8.14
CA GLY A 60 -12.82 -15.39 7.33
C GLY A 60 -11.58 -15.78 6.51
N ALA A 61 -11.70 -16.84 5.70
CA ALA A 61 -10.61 -17.35 4.84
C ALA A 61 -10.18 -16.32 3.78
N VAL A 62 -8.88 -16.26 3.49
CA VAL A 62 -8.30 -15.39 2.45
C VAL A 62 -8.75 -15.88 1.08
N ARG A 63 -9.40 -15.02 0.29
CA ARG A 63 -9.81 -15.36 -1.07
C ARG A 63 -8.81 -14.80 -2.07
N LEU A 64 -8.45 -15.59 -3.09
CA LEU A 64 -7.54 -15.16 -4.15
C LEU A 64 -8.03 -13.88 -4.86
N SER A 65 -9.34 -13.70 -4.97
CA SER A 65 -9.95 -12.49 -5.53
C SER A 65 -9.67 -11.21 -4.71
N GLU A 66 -9.48 -11.32 -3.40
CA GLU A 66 -9.08 -10.19 -2.54
C GLU A 66 -7.62 -9.79 -2.82
N ILE A 67 -6.74 -10.80 -2.95
CA ILE A 67 -5.32 -10.60 -3.28
C ILE A 67 -5.18 -9.94 -4.66
N VAL A 68 -5.88 -10.46 -5.67
CA VAL A 68 -5.85 -9.93 -7.03
C VAL A 68 -6.39 -8.49 -7.07
N ARG A 69 -7.49 -8.20 -6.37
CA ARG A 69 -8.02 -6.83 -6.28
C ARG A 69 -7.07 -5.89 -5.55
N PHE A 70 -6.46 -6.34 -4.46
CA PHE A 70 -5.46 -5.55 -3.74
C PHE A 70 -4.26 -5.22 -4.63
N GLY A 71 -3.71 -6.22 -5.32
CA GLY A 71 -2.64 -6.02 -6.30
C GLY A 71 -3.03 -5.08 -7.44
N ALA A 72 -4.24 -5.21 -7.98
CA ALA A 72 -4.75 -4.30 -9.00
C ALA A 72 -4.86 -2.85 -8.50
N VAL A 73 -5.28 -2.64 -7.25
CA VAL A 73 -5.33 -1.30 -6.64
C VAL A 73 -3.94 -0.73 -6.39
N VAL A 74 -2.99 -1.54 -5.90
CA VAL A 74 -1.57 -1.13 -5.80
C VAL A 74 -1.07 -0.68 -7.17
N GLY A 75 -1.28 -1.51 -8.20
CA GLY A 75 -0.85 -1.23 -9.57
C GLY A 75 -1.46 0.05 -10.14
N LEU A 76 -2.77 0.24 -10.01
CA LEU A 76 -3.44 1.44 -10.51
C LEU A 76 -2.97 2.71 -9.79
N SER A 77 -2.77 2.61 -8.47
CA SER A 77 -2.27 3.73 -7.67
C SER A 77 -0.84 4.10 -8.04
N TYR A 78 -0.02 3.09 -8.38
CA TYR A 78 1.34 3.29 -8.87
C TYR A 78 1.35 3.94 -10.26
N LEU A 79 0.42 3.59 -11.16
CA LEU A 79 0.29 4.30 -12.44
C LEU A 79 -0.05 5.78 -12.23
N VAL A 80 -0.95 6.10 -11.30
CA VAL A 80 -1.25 7.50 -10.93
C VAL A 80 -0.02 8.20 -10.36
N ASN A 81 0.76 7.53 -9.51
CA ASN A 81 2.03 8.04 -9.00
C ASN A 81 2.98 8.43 -10.14
N LEU A 82 3.18 7.53 -11.11
CA LEU A 82 4.05 7.77 -12.26
C LEU A 82 3.57 8.92 -13.13
N THR A 83 2.26 9.04 -13.36
CA THR A 83 1.70 10.14 -14.14
C THR A 83 1.94 11.49 -13.46
N VAL A 84 1.64 11.59 -12.16
CA VAL A 84 1.87 12.83 -11.38
C VAL A 84 3.36 13.16 -11.31
N LEU A 85 4.20 12.16 -11.10
CA LEU A 85 5.65 12.35 -11.09
C LEU A 85 6.13 12.85 -12.46
N SER A 86 5.67 12.27 -13.57
CA SER A 86 6.05 12.69 -14.92
C SER A 86 5.64 14.13 -15.20
N ILE A 87 4.41 14.51 -14.85
CA ILE A 87 3.93 15.90 -14.96
C ILE A 87 4.84 16.85 -14.16
N MET A 88 5.17 16.51 -12.90
CA MET A 88 6.05 17.35 -12.08
C MET A 88 7.46 17.46 -12.66
N ARG A 89 8.00 16.36 -13.22
CA ARG A 89 9.30 16.35 -13.89
C ARG A 89 9.30 17.25 -15.13
N ASP A 90 8.21 17.28 -15.89
CA ASP A 90 8.07 18.15 -17.07
C ASP A 90 7.90 19.63 -16.69
N HIS A 91 7.33 19.93 -15.52
CA HIS A 91 7.28 21.28 -14.96
C HIS A 91 8.59 21.74 -14.28
N GLY A 92 9.70 21.01 -14.46
CA GLY A 92 11.02 21.41 -13.95
C GLY A 92 11.40 20.83 -12.59
N PHE A 93 10.57 20.00 -11.96
CA PHE A 93 10.84 19.37 -10.67
C PHE A 93 11.56 18.02 -10.79
N ARG A 94 12.47 17.85 -11.77
CA ARG A 94 13.06 16.55 -12.15
C ARG A 94 13.73 15.77 -11.01
N GLU A 95 14.29 16.49 -10.04
CA GLU A 95 14.94 15.93 -8.84
C GLU A 95 14.40 16.53 -7.54
N SER A 96 13.26 17.20 -7.60
CA SER A 96 12.71 17.85 -6.41
C SER A 96 12.01 16.86 -5.50
N VAL A 97 12.35 16.93 -4.21
CA VAL A 97 11.61 16.26 -3.13
C VAL A 97 10.12 16.61 -3.17
N ILE A 98 9.75 17.80 -3.65
CA ILE A 98 8.37 18.26 -3.78
C ILE A 98 7.61 17.43 -4.82
N GLY A 99 8.25 17.13 -5.96
CA GLY A 99 7.66 16.31 -7.02
C GLY A 99 7.43 14.87 -6.58
N GLN A 100 8.40 14.29 -5.85
CA GLN A 100 8.25 12.96 -5.25
C GLN A 100 7.16 12.94 -4.17
N GLY A 101 7.12 13.96 -3.32
CA GLY A 101 6.10 14.10 -2.27
C GLY A 101 4.69 14.18 -2.85
N ALA A 102 4.48 15.01 -3.87
CA ALA A 102 3.19 15.12 -4.56
C ALA A 102 2.74 13.78 -5.17
N ALA A 103 3.66 13.04 -5.81
CA ALA A 103 3.38 11.73 -6.35
C ALA A 103 3.03 10.71 -5.25
N MET A 104 3.74 10.72 -4.12
CA MET A 104 3.45 9.84 -2.96
C MET A 104 2.08 10.14 -2.33
N VAL A 105 1.69 11.41 -2.24
CA VAL A 105 0.36 11.81 -1.75
C VAL A 105 -0.71 11.32 -2.72
N ALA A 106 -0.53 11.54 -4.03
CA ALA A 106 -1.46 11.07 -5.06
C ALA A 106 -1.64 9.55 -5.03
N TYR A 107 -0.53 8.80 -4.90
CA TYR A 107 -0.54 7.35 -4.69
C TYR A 107 -1.39 6.97 -3.49
N SER A 108 -1.12 7.57 -2.33
CA SER A 108 -1.77 7.21 -1.07
C SER A 108 -3.28 7.50 -1.10
N VAL A 109 -3.68 8.63 -1.69
CA VAL A 109 -5.08 9.01 -1.86
C VAL A 109 -5.80 8.06 -2.81
N CYS A 110 -5.23 7.78 -3.99
CA CYS A 110 -5.82 6.82 -4.92
C CYS A 110 -5.93 5.43 -4.30
N PHE A 111 -4.86 4.96 -3.66
CA PHE A 111 -4.81 3.66 -3.03
C PHE A 111 -5.90 3.51 -1.97
N TYR A 112 -6.09 4.53 -1.13
CA TYR A 112 -7.13 4.54 -0.12
C TYR A 112 -8.54 4.51 -0.75
N ILE A 113 -8.81 5.36 -1.75
CA ILE A 113 -10.12 5.44 -2.41
C ILE A 113 -10.47 4.13 -3.10
N LEU A 114 -9.53 3.56 -3.86
CA LEU A 114 -9.74 2.32 -4.60
C LEU A 114 -9.85 1.13 -3.66
N SER A 115 -9.00 1.04 -2.64
CA SER A 115 -9.10 -0.02 -1.63
C SER A 115 -10.46 0.01 -0.95
N ARG A 116 -10.95 1.21 -0.62
CA ARG A 116 -12.28 1.40 -0.02
C ARG A 116 -13.43 1.07 -0.97
N ARG A 117 -13.34 1.39 -2.27
CA ARG A 117 -14.45 1.20 -3.23
C ARG A 117 -14.49 -0.17 -3.90
N PHE A 118 -13.33 -0.75 -4.20
CA PHE A 118 -13.22 -1.96 -5.04
C PHE A 118 -12.82 -3.20 -4.25
N VAL A 119 -11.93 -3.08 -3.27
CA VAL A 119 -11.45 -4.23 -2.50
C VAL A 119 -12.44 -4.57 -1.39
N PHE A 120 -12.84 -3.55 -0.62
CA PHE A 120 -13.69 -3.71 0.55
C PHE A 120 -15.02 -2.98 0.34
N ARG A 121 -15.81 -3.45 -0.63
CA ARG A 121 -17.24 -3.14 -0.64
C ARG A 121 -17.81 -3.68 0.67
N THR A 122 -18.15 -2.80 1.60
CA THR A 122 -19.16 -3.14 2.62
C THR A 122 -20.35 -3.67 1.80
N PRO A 123 -20.79 -4.92 1.99
CA PRO A 123 -22.11 -5.28 1.51
C PRO A 123 -23.03 -4.23 2.11
N THR A 124 -23.65 -3.41 1.27
CA THR A 124 -24.83 -2.68 1.72
C THR A 124 -25.73 -3.79 2.24
N SER A 125 -25.91 -3.82 3.56
CA SER A 125 -26.99 -4.55 4.19
C SER A 125 -28.28 -3.86 3.73
N GLU A 126 -28.64 -4.05 2.46
CA GLU A 126 -30.01 -4.08 2.01
C GLU A 126 -30.60 -5.40 2.50
N ALA A 127 -30.92 -5.41 3.78
CA ALA A 127 -32.09 -6.06 4.31
C ALA A 127 -32.71 -4.94 5.17
N ARG A 128 -33.75 -4.18 4.79
CA ARG A 128 -35.02 -4.60 4.18
C ARG A 128 -35.36 -6.04 4.54
N GLN A 129 -35.80 -6.22 5.78
CA GLN A 129 -37.20 -6.52 6.08
C GLN A 129 -37.51 -6.09 7.51
#